data_AF-A0A662EQ29-F1
#
_entry.id   AF-A0A662EQ29-F1
#
_cell.length_a   1.000
_cell.length_b   1.000
_cell.length_c   1.000
_cell.angle_alpha   90.00
_cell.angle_beta   90.00
_cell.angle_gamma   90.00
#
_symmetry.space_group_name_H-M   'P 1'
#
loop_
_entity.id
_entity.type
_entity.pdbx_description
1 polymer ?
#
loop_
_entity_poly.entity_id
_entity_poly.type
_entity_poly.pdbx_seq_one_letter_code
_entity_poly.pdbx_strand_id
1 'polypeptide(L)'
;MSDLKERACAVIDRLEPKLREVSREIYENPELKFEEFRASKLLAEELDGAGFEVKLGVAGLDTAISAEHPAKADGPTVAIIGEYDALPGLGHACGHNLIAAAGLGAALAVGAVKGELPGRLLFLGTPGEEGGGGKVIMVEAGLFDGVDAAMMFHPADHTVVDWGSLAISEVEIEFFGKAAHASGSPEKGVNALDAVIQTFNGMNALRQHIKD
;
A
#
# COMPACT_ATOMS: atom_id res chain seq x y z
N MET A 1 24.24 20.18 -8.83
CA MET A 1 22.90 19.72 -9.28
C MET A 1 22.06 20.98 -9.51
N SER A 2 20.78 20.93 -9.90
CA SER A 2 19.98 22.18 -9.92
C SER A 2 19.83 22.71 -8.48
N ASP A 3 19.78 24.03 -8.29
CA ASP A 3 19.61 24.68 -6.97
C ASP A 3 18.42 24.08 -6.18
N LEU A 4 17.30 23.80 -6.86
CA LEU A 4 16.11 23.19 -6.27
C LEU A 4 16.36 21.79 -5.70
N LYS A 5 17.17 20.97 -6.38
CA LYS A 5 17.49 19.62 -5.90
C LYS A 5 18.32 19.67 -4.62
N GLU A 6 19.32 20.55 -4.58
CA GLU A 6 20.19 20.73 -3.40
C GLU A 6 19.38 21.23 -2.20
N ARG A 7 18.46 22.19 -2.43
CA ARG A 7 17.54 22.67 -1.40
C ARG A 7 16.61 21.58 -0.89
N ALA A 8 16.02 20.77 -1.77
CA ALA A 8 15.18 19.64 -1.36
C ALA A 8 15.96 18.62 -0.52
N CYS A 9 17.19 18.26 -0.93
CA CYS A 9 18.06 17.38 -0.14
C CYS A 9 18.38 17.98 1.24
N ALA A 10 18.69 19.28 1.32
CA ALA A 10 18.92 19.96 2.59
C ALA A 10 17.67 19.99 3.50
N VAL A 11 16.46 19.98 2.92
CA VAL A 11 15.22 19.80 3.70
C VAL A 11 15.15 18.39 4.28
N ILE A 12 15.48 17.36 3.51
CA ILE A 12 15.52 15.96 4.01
C ILE A 12 16.51 15.84 5.17
N ASP A 13 17.73 16.37 5.02
CA ASP A 13 18.76 16.31 6.05
C ASP A 13 18.30 16.99 7.35
N ARG A 14 17.59 18.12 7.24
CA ARG A 14 17.01 18.81 8.40
C ARG A 14 15.85 18.03 9.04
N LEU A 15 15.05 17.34 8.24
CA LEU A 15 13.90 16.56 8.71
C LEU A 15 14.27 15.18 9.23
N GLU A 16 15.52 14.72 9.04
CA GLU A 16 15.97 13.38 9.43
C GLU A 16 15.52 12.95 10.85
N PRO A 17 15.71 13.76 11.92
CA PRO A 17 15.31 13.34 13.26
C PRO A 17 13.80 13.08 13.37
N LYS A 18 12.99 13.93 12.71
CA LYS A 18 11.54 13.83 12.70
C LYS A 18 11.05 12.64 11.87
N LEU A 19 11.66 12.39 10.71
CA LEU A 19 11.32 11.23 9.87
C LEU A 19 11.67 9.91 10.55
N ARG A 20 12.77 9.87 11.32
CA ARG A 20 13.12 8.73 12.17
C ARG A 20 12.11 8.51 13.30
N GLU A 21 11.61 9.58 13.89
CA GLU A 21 10.55 9.52 14.90
C GLU A 21 9.24 8.99 14.30
N VAL A 22 8.81 9.50 13.15
CA VAL A 22 7.62 8.99 12.43
C VAL A 22 7.77 7.50 12.10
N SER A 23 8.91 7.10 11.52
CA SER A 23 9.19 5.69 11.24
C SER A 23 9.14 4.84 12.50
N ARG A 24 9.65 5.34 13.64
CA ARG A 24 9.67 4.61 14.89
C ARG A 24 8.28 4.50 15.51
N GLU A 25 7.48 5.57 15.48
CA GLU A 25 6.11 5.56 16.00
C GLU A 25 5.26 4.54 15.25
N ILE A 26 5.35 4.50 13.91
CA ILE A 26 4.66 3.50 13.08
C ILE A 26 5.19 2.09 13.41
N TYR A 27 6.52 1.92 13.49
CA TYR A 27 7.13 0.61 13.81
C TYR A 27 6.70 0.06 15.18
N GLU A 28 6.65 0.89 16.21
CA GLU A 28 6.34 0.51 17.59
C GLU A 28 4.83 0.29 17.82
N ASN A 29 3.97 0.74 16.89
CA ASN A 29 2.52 0.62 16.97
C ASN A 29 1.96 -0.01 15.68
N PRO A 30 2.26 -1.30 15.41
CA PRO A 30 1.83 -1.96 14.20
C PRO A 30 0.31 -2.08 14.14
N GLU A 31 -0.27 -1.65 13.03
CA GLU A 31 -1.70 -1.73 12.73
C GLU A 31 -1.91 -2.56 11.46
N LEU A 32 -2.92 -3.44 11.46
CA LEU A 32 -3.16 -4.36 10.35
C LEU A 32 -3.84 -3.66 9.17
N LYS A 33 -3.89 -4.36 8.03
CA LYS A 33 -4.58 -3.89 6.83
C LYS A 33 -5.98 -3.32 7.15
N PHE A 34 -6.23 -2.10 6.70
CA PHE A 34 -7.46 -1.31 6.89
C PHE A 34 -7.75 -0.85 8.33
N GLU A 35 -6.83 -1.06 9.27
CA GLU A 35 -6.93 -0.63 10.66
C GLU A 35 -5.81 0.35 11.06
N GLU A 36 -5.08 0.89 10.09
CA GLU A 36 -3.91 1.76 10.23
C GLU A 36 -4.26 3.20 10.64
N PHE A 37 -5.14 3.35 11.63
CA PHE A 37 -5.68 4.64 12.05
C PHE A 37 -4.62 5.58 12.62
N ARG A 38 -3.69 5.08 13.41
CA ARG A 38 -2.61 5.89 13.98
C ARG A 38 -1.62 6.29 12.89
N ALA A 39 -1.16 5.33 12.09
CA ALA A 39 -0.17 5.62 11.06
C ALA A 39 -0.72 6.61 10.02
N SER A 40 -1.93 6.38 9.52
CA SER A 40 -2.57 7.26 8.54
C SER A 40 -2.83 8.66 9.10
N LYS A 41 -3.33 8.77 10.34
CA LYS A 41 -3.53 10.06 11.00
C LYS A 41 -2.23 10.83 11.19
N LEU A 42 -1.17 10.16 11.66
CA LEU A 42 0.14 10.78 11.85
C LEU A 42 0.67 11.36 10.54
N LEU A 43 0.63 10.59 9.44
CA LEU A 43 1.08 11.06 8.14
C LEU A 43 0.23 12.23 7.62
N ALA A 44 -1.10 12.15 7.79
CA ALA A 44 -2.03 13.20 7.39
C ALA A 44 -1.75 14.52 8.12
N GLU A 45 -1.50 14.47 9.44
CA GLU A 45 -1.16 15.65 10.25
C GLU A 45 0.17 16.30 9.83
N GLU A 46 1.20 15.50 9.54
CA GLU A 46 2.48 16.02 9.05
C GLU A 46 2.38 16.67 7.66
N LEU A 47 1.55 16.12 6.77
CA LEU A 47 1.29 16.68 5.45
C LEU A 47 0.48 17.98 5.52
N ASP A 48 -0.57 18.02 6.35
CA ASP A 48 -1.40 19.22 6.57
C ASP A 48 -0.56 20.37 7.14
N GLY A 49 0.27 20.06 8.15
CA GLY A 49 1.22 21.03 8.72
C GLY A 49 2.25 21.57 7.73
N ALA A 50 2.47 20.87 6.61
CA ALA A 50 3.35 21.27 5.52
C ALA A 50 2.65 21.99 4.37
N GLY A 51 1.35 22.29 4.50
CA GLY A 51 0.58 23.06 3.52
C GLY A 51 -0.02 22.22 2.39
N PHE A 52 -0.11 20.90 2.57
CA PHE A 52 -0.90 20.06 1.67
C PHE A 52 -2.40 20.19 2.00
N GLU A 53 -3.24 20.13 0.99
CA GLU A 53 -4.67 19.91 1.16
C GLU A 53 -4.92 18.41 1.39
N VAL A 54 -5.13 18.02 2.65
CA VAL A 54 -5.23 16.61 3.05
C VAL A 54 -6.68 16.15 3.15
N LYS A 55 -6.97 14.98 2.57
CA LYS A 55 -8.20 14.21 2.75
C LYS A 55 -7.83 12.83 3.29
N LEU A 56 -8.33 12.52 4.48
CA LEU A 56 -8.27 11.20 5.09
C LEU A 56 -9.62 10.50 4.91
N GLY A 57 -9.63 9.17 4.75
CA GLY A 57 -10.88 8.41 4.58
C GLY A 57 -11.41 8.43 3.14
N VAL A 58 -10.53 8.35 2.15
CA VAL A 58 -10.89 8.42 0.71
C VAL A 58 -11.15 7.04 0.11
N ALA A 59 -11.83 6.99 -1.04
CA ALA A 59 -12.14 5.73 -1.75
C ALA A 59 -12.91 4.67 -0.92
N GLY A 60 -13.63 5.09 0.13
CA GLY A 60 -14.31 4.18 1.05
C GLY A 60 -13.38 3.43 2.01
N LEU A 61 -12.11 3.86 2.12
CA LEU A 61 -11.10 3.31 3.01
C LEU A 61 -10.78 4.34 4.09
N ASP A 62 -11.16 4.07 5.34
CA ASP A 62 -11.05 5.03 6.45
C ASP A 62 -9.60 5.51 6.70
N THR A 63 -8.62 4.67 6.38
CA THR A 63 -7.20 4.93 6.61
C THR A 63 -6.45 5.36 5.35
N ALA A 64 -7.12 5.53 4.20
CA ALA A 64 -6.47 6.02 2.98
C ALA A 64 -6.29 7.55 3.00
N ILE A 65 -5.18 8.02 2.45
CA ILE A 65 -4.82 9.46 2.38
C ILE A 65 -4.75 9.90 0.93
N SER A 66 -5.36 11.05 0.63
CA SER A 66 -5.06 11.85 -0.57
C SER A 66 -4.66 13.24 -0.12
N ALA A 67 -3.41 13.61 -0.32
CA ALA A 67 -2.87 14.91 0.04
C ALA A 67 -2.29 15.60 -1.18
N GLU A 68 -2.72 16.82 -1.47
CA GLU A 68 -2.28 17.56 -2.64
C GLU A 68 -1.53 18.83 -2.25
N HIS A 69 -0.36 19.04 -2.84
CA HIS A 69 0.25 20.36 -2.86
C HIS A 69 -0.14 21.08 -4.16
N PRO A 70 -0.82 22.24 -4.09
CA PRO A 70 -1.42 22.88 -5.25
C PRO A 70 -0.39 23.30 -6.30
N ALA A 71 -0.82 23.28 -7.56
CA ALA A 71 -0.05 23.76 -8.70
C ALA A 71 -0.09 25.30 -8.80
N LYS A 72 1.04 25.91 -9.16
CA LYS A 72 1.09 27.34 -9.53
C LYS A 72 1.03 27.58 -11.04
N ALA A 73 1.32 26.55 -11.82
CA ALA A 73 1.32 26.56 -13.28
C ALA A 73 1.08 25.14 -13.80
N ASP A 74 0.61 25.03 -15.03
CA ASP A 74 0.42 23.74 -15.71
C ASP A 74 1.72 22.94 -15.77
N GLY A 75 1.60 21.63 -15.58
CA GLY A 75 2.73 20.71 -15.57
C GLY A 75 2.30 19.31 -15.11
N PRO A 76 3.25 18.38 -14.95
CA PRO A 76 2.93 17.00 -14.63
C PRO A 76 2.40 16.85 -13.20
N THR A 77 1.54 15.87 -13.00
CA THR A 77 1.12 15.39 -11.67
C THR A 77 2.02 14.23 -11.27
N VAL A 78 2.81 14.42 -10.21
CA VAL A 78 3.66 13.36 -9.63
C VAL A 78 3.05 12.91 -8.31
N ALA A 79 2.77 11.62 -8.18
CA ALA A 79 2.30 11.00 -6.95
C ALA A 79 3.46 10.33 -6.20
N ILE A 80 3.53 10.53 -4.89
CA ILE A 80 4.39 9.80 -3.97
C ILE A 80 3.51 8.85 -3.17
N ILE A 81 3.85 7.56 -3.19
CA ILE A 81 3.08 6.53 -2.50
C ILE A 81 3.71 6.24 -1.13
N GLY A 82 2.87 6.17 -0.10
CA GLY A 82 3.25 5.69 1.23
C GLY A 82 2.36 4.53 1.67
N GLU A 83 2.97 3.46 2.14
CA GLU A 83 2.30 2.30 2.74
C GLU A 83 2.64 2.21 4.22
N TYR A 84 1.75 1.65 5.03
CA TYR A 84 1.86 1.68 6.49
C TYR A 84 1.08 0.57 7.20
N ASP A 85 0.62 -0.46 6.51
CA ASP A 85 0.06 -1.65 7.15
C ASP A 85 1.16 -2.59 7.68
N ALA A 86 0.81 -3.32 8.73
CA ALA A 86 1.67 -4.31 9.38
C ALA A 86 1.13 -5.73 9.17
N LEU A 87 2.00 -6.71 9.44
CA LEU A 87 1.69 -8.13 9.32
C LEU A 87 1.20 -8.73 10.66
N PRO A 88 0.19 -9.63 10.63
CA PRO A 88 -0.29 -10.33 11.81
C PRO A 88 0.83 -11.08 12.54
N GLY A 89 1.10 -10.71 13.80
CA GLY A 89 2.10 -11.35 14.65
C GLY A 89 3.56 -11.06 14.30
N LEU A 90 3.83 -10.30 13.24
CA LEU A 90 5.19 -9.96 12.78
C LEU A 90 5.47 -8.44 12.81
N GLY A 91 4.46 -7.60 12.96
CA GLY A 91 4.62 -6.15 12.92
C GLY A 91 5.05 -5.68 11.53
N HIS A 92 5.86 -4.64 11.45
CA HIS A 92 6.38 -4.11 10.18
C HIS A 92 7.57 -4.92 9.64
N ALA A 93 7.43 -6.24 9.54
CA ALA A 93 8.48 -7.11 9.00
C ALA A 93 8.75 -6.87 7.50
N CYS A 94 7.77 -6.32 6.77
CA CYS A 94 7.95 -5.87 5.37
C CYS A 94 8.50 -4.44 5.26
N GLY A 95 8.65 -3.73 6.40
CA GLY A 95 9.26 -2.41 6.46
C GLY A 95 8.35 -1.26 5.98
N HIS A 96 7.03 -1.41 6.01
CA HIS A 96 6.10 -0.35 5.58
C HIS A 96 6.25 0.94 6.42
N ASN A 97 6.70 0.85 7.67
CA ASN A 97 7.09 2.03 8.45
C ASN A 97 8.21 2.88 7.77
N LEU A 98 9.13 2.24 7.04
CA LEU A 98 10.16 2.91 6.26
C LEU A 98 9.59 3.51 4.97
N ILE A 99 8.68 2.80 4.32
CA ILE A 99 7.97 3.27 3.11
C ILE A 99 7.21 4.55 3.44
N ALA A 100 6.39 4.53 4.49
CA ALA A 100 5.68 5.69 5.01
C ALA A 100 6.61 6.88 5.28
N ALA A 101 7.68 6.67 6.05
CA ALA A 101 8.56 7.74 6.46
C ALA A 101 9.35 8.35 5.28
N ALA A 102 9.86 7.55 4.35
CA ALA A 102 10.57 8.12 3.20
C ALA A 102 9.62 8.76 2.18
N GLY A 103 8.42 8.20 1.99
CA GLY A 103 7.37 8.83 1.20
C GLY A 103 7.00 10.21 1.77
N LEU A 104 6.76 10.29 3.08
CA LEU A 104 6.52 11.56 3.78
C LEU A 104 7.69 12.53 3.57
N GLY A 105 8.92 12.07 3.82
CA GLY A 105 10.13 12.88 3.63
C GLY A 105 10.26 13.45 2.22
N ALA A 106 9.97 12.65 1.19
CA ALA A 106 9.97 13.07 -0.20
C ALA A 106 8.87 14.11 -0.48
N ALA A 107 7.65 13.89 0.02
CA ALA A 107 6.55 14.86 -0.11
C ALA A 107 6.88 16.20 0.56
N LEU A 108 7.38 16.18 1.79
CA LEU A 108 7.76 17.39 2.54
C LEU A 108 8.91 18.15 1.86
N ALA A 109 9.93 17.43 1.39
CA ALA A 109 11.09 18.03 0.74
C ALA A 109 10.75 18.69 -0.61
N VAL A 110 9.95 18.01 -1.45
CA VAL A 110 9.48 18.59 -2.71
C VAL A 110 8.47 19.71 -2.45
N GLY A 111 7.57 19.54 -1.48
CA GLY A 111 6.62 20.56 -1.03
C GLY A 111 7.31 21.88 -0.69
N ALA A 112 8.42 21.83 0.04
CA ALA A 112 9.20 23.02 0.43
C ALA A 112 9.76 23.84 -0.76
N VAL A 113 9.94 23.22 -1.93
CA VAL A 113 10.38 23.89 -3.17
C VAL A 113 9.29 23.93 -4.25
N LYS A 114 8.11 23.38 -3.97
CA LYS A 114 7.01 23.23 -4.94
C LYS A 114 6.53 24.56 -5.49
N GLY A 115 6.70 25.63 -4.72
CA GLY A 115 6.39 26.99 -5.13
C GLY A 115 7.18 27.52 -6.34
N GLU A 116 8.24 26.83 -6.77
CA GLU A 116 9.06 27.14 -7.95
C GLU A 116 8.94 26.06 -9.05
N LEU A 117 8.11 25.04 -8.85
CA LEU A 117 7.91 23.94 -9.76
C LEU A 117 6.50 23.99 -10.39
N PRO A 118 6.36 23.73 -11.70
CA PRO A 118 5.05 23.56 -12.32
C PRO A 118 4.37 22.25 -11.84
N GLY A 119 3.13 22.02 -12.28
CA GLY A 119 2.42 20.77 -12.06
C GLY A 119 1.93 20.56 -10.63
N ARG A 120 1.46 19.34 -10.33
CA ARG A 120 0.87 18.96 -9.05
C ARG A 120 1.75 17.94 -8.35
N LEU A 121 1.77 17.99 -7.02
CA LEU A 121 2.39 16.95 -6.19
C LEU A 121 1.30 16.31 -5.35
N LEU A 122 1.13 15.01 -5.50
CA LEU A 122 0.21 14.20 -4.70
C LEU A 122 1.01 13.32 -3.75
N PHE A 123 0.52 13.16 -2.53
CA PHE A 123 0.88 12.07 -1.66
C PHE A 123 -0.36 11.17 -1.51
N LEU A 124 -0.19 9.89 -1.82
CA LEU A 124 -1.23 8.87 -1.69
C LEU A 124 -0.80 7.89 -0.61
N GLY A 125 -1.52 7.92 0.52
CA GLY A 125 -1.37 6.92 1.57
C GLY A 125 -2.26 5.73 1.26
N THR A 126 -1.64 4.57 1.03
CA THR A 126 -2.30 3.37 0.50
C THR A 126 -2.31 2.26 1.56
N PRO A 127 -3.46 2.00 2.22
CA PRO A 127 -3.55 0.97 3.25
C PRO A 127 -3.63 -0.44 2.65
N GLY A 128 -3.41 -1.46 3.50
CA GLY A 128 -3.64 -2.87 3.18
C GLY A 128 -2.94 -3.39 1.93
N GLU A 129 -1.64 -3.16 1.78
CA GLU A 129 -0.85 -3.78 0.71
C GLU A 129 -0.75 -5.30 0.89
N GLU A 130 -0.65 -5.79 2.13
CA GLU A 130 -0.40 -7.19 2.51
C GLU A 130 -1.63 -8.12 2.32
N GLY A 131 -2.22 -8.07 1.12
CA GLY A 131 -3.40 -8.84 0.72
C GLY A 131 -4.74 -8.13 0.99
N GLY A 132 -4.74 -6.81 1.16
CA GLY A 132 -5.97 -6.00 1.16
C GLY A 132 -6.30 -5.42 -0.23
N GLY A 133 -5.29 -5.15 -1.04
CA GLY A 133 -5.47 -4.54 -2.35
C GLY A 133 -5.90 -3.07 -2.27
N GLY A 134 -5.55 -2.34 -1.20
CA GLY A 134 -6.04 -0.96 -1.01
C GLY A 134 -5.69 -0.02 -2.17
N LYS A 135 -4.52 -0.19 -2.81
CA LYS A 135 -4.19 0.52 -4.06
C LYS A 135 -5.18 0.24 -5.19
N VAL A 136 -5.61 -1.02 -5.36
CA VAL A 136 -6.57 -1.39 -6.40
C VAL A 136 -7.88 -0.65 -6.20
N ILE A 137 -8.39 -0.64 -4.96
CA ILE A 137 -9.60 0.10 -4.59
C ILE A 137 -9.44 1.61 -4.87
N MET A 138 -8.29 2.20 -4.54
CA MET A 138 -8.01 3.60 -4.81
C MET A 138 -7.90 3.92 -6.30
N VAL A 139 -7.30 3.02 -7.10
CA VAL A 139 -7.23 3.14 -8.57
C VAL A 139 -8.64 3.09 -9.15
N GLU A 140 -9.47 2.12 -8.76
CA GLU A 140 -10.86 1.97 -9.23
C GLU A 140 -11.74 3.17 -8.85
N ALA A 141 -11.45 3.81 -7.71
CA ALA A 141 -12.12 5.03 -7.27
C ALA A 141 -11.59 6.31 -7.98
N GLY A 142 -10.64 6.19 -8.89
CA GLY A 142 -10.13 7.30 -9.72
C GLY A 142 -9.08 8.19 -9.05
N LEU A 143 -8.49 7.77 -7.91
CA LEU A 143 -7.49 8.60 -7.20
C LEU A 143 -6.16 8.73 -7.97
N PHE A 144 -5.93 7.86 -8.95
CA PHE A 144 -4.76 7.89 -9.82
C PHE A 144 -5.07 8.54 -11.18
N ASP A 145 -6.29 9.01 -11.42
CA ASP A 145 -6.66 9.64 -12.68
C ASP A 145 -5.87 10.95 -12.88
N GLY A 146 -5.20 11.06 -14.02
CA GLY A 146 -4.38 12.24 -14.35
C GLY A 146 -3.02 12.29 -13.63
N VAL A 147 -2.61 11.23 -12.93
CA VAL A 147 -1.23 11.07 -12.46
C VAL A 147 -0.33 10.70 -13.64
N ASP A 148 0.69 11.52 -13.90
CA ASP A 148 1.66 11.30 -14.98
C ASP A 148 2.80 10.37 -14.55
N ALA A 149 3.15 10.39 -13.27
CA ALA A 149 4.15 9.50 -12.69
C ALA A 149 3.82 9.19 -11.21
N ALA A 150 3.98 7.93 -10.80
CA ALA A 150 3.89 7.50 -9.42
C ALA A 150 5.26 6.99 -8.95
N MET A 151 5.68 7.41 -7.77
CA MET A 151 6.97 7.10 -7.19
C MET A 151 6.82 6.45 -5.82
N MET A 152 7.61 5.41 -5.58
CA MET A 152 7.65 4.67 -4.34
C MET A 152 9.03 4.03 -4.21
N PHE A 153 9.43 3.68 -2.99
CA PHE A 153 10.51 2.74 -2.76
C PHE A 153 10.02 1.65 -1.81
N HIS A 154 10.64 0.48 -1.89
CA HIS A 154 10.40 -0.62 -0.96
C HIS A 154 11.74 -1.01 -0.31
N PRO A 155 11.82 -1.16 1.02
CA PRO A 155 13.04 -1.64 1.66
C PRO A 155 13.32 -3.09 1.24
N ALA A 156 14.60 -3.38 1.00
CA ALA A 156 15.10 -4.71 0.67
C ALA A 156 16.57 -4.84 1.14
N ASP A 157 17.16 -6.01 0.98
CA ASP A 157 18.57 -6.28 1.27
C ASP A 157 19.54 -5.74 0.19
N HIS A 158 19.03 -5.30 -0.96
CA HIS A 158 19.80 -4.71 -2.05
C HIS A 158 18.99 -3.65 -2.81
N THR A 159 19.67 -2.82 -3.61
CA THR A 159 19.04 -1.77 -4.43
C THR A 159 18.85 -2.25 -5.87
N VAL A 160 17.64 -2.09 -6.38
CA VAL A 160 17.24 -2.42 -7.75
C VAL A 160 16.22 -1.39 -8.23
N VAL A 161 16.23 -1.08 -9.53
CA VAL A 161 15.34 -0.07 -10.15
C VAL A 161 14.27 -0.69 -11.04
N ASP A 162 14.41 -1.97 -11.37
CA ASP A 162 13.50 -2.73 -12.21
C ASP A 162 13.24 -4.09 -11.54
N TRP A 163 12.08 -4.20 -10.90
CA TRP A 163 11.60 -5.43 -10.28
C TRP A 163 10.19 -5.68 -10.79
N GLY A 164 9.99 -6.80 -11.49
CA GLY A 164 8.67 -7.20 -11.94
C GLY A 164 7.81 -7.70 -10.78
N SER A 165 6.54 -7.34 -10.77
CA SER A 165 5.54 -7.92 -9.85
C SER A 165 4.68 -8.93 -10.58
N LEU A 166 4.19 -9.94 -9.85
CA LEU A 166 3.21 -10.89 -10.37
C LEU A 166 1.79 -10.35 -10.14
N ALA A 167 0.89 -10.65 -11.08
CA ALA A 167 -0.54 -10.49 -10.84
C ALA A 167 -1.03 -11.59 -9.89
N ILE A 168 -1.87 -11.22 -8.93
CA ILE A 168 -2.50 -12.15 -7.98
C ILE A 168 -4.02 -12.09 -8.16
N SER A 169 -4.65 -13.26 -8.15
CA SER A 169 -6.10 -13.39 -8.04
C SER A 169 -6.39 -14.34 -6.88
N GLU A 170 -7.21 -13.88 -5.94
CA GLU A 170 -7.67 -14.70 -4.83
C GLU A 170 -9.03 -15.31 -5.19
N VAL A 171 -9.22 -16.58 -4.83
CA VAL A 171 -10.47 -17.32 -5.07
C VAL A 171 -10.86 -18.08 -3.81
N GLU A 172 -12.10 -17.88 -3.36
CA GLU A 172 -12.72 -18.67 -2.30
C GLU A 172 -13.62 -19.73 -2.93
N ILE A 173 -13.48 -20.98 -2.50
CA ILE A 173 -14.24 -22.12 -3.03
C ILE A 173 -14.93 -22.83 -1.88
N GLU A 174 -16.26 -22.81 -1.89
CA GLU A 174 -17.09 -23.51 -0.90
C GLU A 174 -17.80 -24.71 -1.54
N PHE A 175 -17.74 -25.87 -0.85
CA PHE A 175 -18.41 -27.10 -1.27
C PHE A 175 -19.57 -27.43 -0.34
N PHE A 176 -20.76 -27.57 -0.92
CA PHE A 176 -21.97 -27.95 -0.19
C PHE A 176 -22.36 -29.39 -0.52
N GLY A 177 -22.44 -30.21 0.51
CA GLY A 177 -22.77 -31.62 0.42
C GLY A 177 -24.11 -31.97 1.07
N LYS A 178 -24.30 -33.26 1.31
CA LYS A 178 -25.42 -33.80 2.07
C LYS A 178 -24.89 -34.75 3.12
N ALA A 179 -25.14 -34.47 4.39
CA ALA A 179 -24.70 -35.33 5.48
C ALA A 179 -25.44 -36.68 5.47
N ALA A 180 -24.71 -37.73 5.84
CA ALA A 180 -25.25 -39.07 6.10
C ALA A 180 -24.42 -39.77 7.18
N HIS A 181 -24.96 -40.85 7.74
CA HIS A 181 -24.23 -41.65 8.73
C HIS A 181 -23.06 -42.37 8.06
N ALA A 182 -21.82 -41.96 8.36
CA ALA A 182 -20.62 -42.39 7.63
C ALA A 182 -20.45 -43.92 7.55
N SER A 183 -20.77 -44.66 8.61
CA SER A 183 -20.67 -46.13 8.61
C SER A 183 -21.96 -46.87 8.25
N GLY A 184 -23.10 -46.18 8.22
CA GLY A 184 -24.42 -46.83 8.17
C GLY A 184 -25.13 -46.66 6.83
N SER A 185 -24.97 -45.51 6.20
CA SER A 185 -25.53 -45.24 4.87
C SER A 185 -24.71 -44.15 4.14
N PRO A 186 -23.38 -44.31 3.99
CA PRO A 186 -22.54 -43.31 3.33
C PRO A 186 -23.04 -42.97 1.91
N GLU A 187 -23.63 -43.93 1.21
CA GLU A 187 -24.19 -43.79 -0.14
C GLU A 187 -25.38 -42.81 -0.22
N LYS A 188 -25.99 -42.45 0.92
CA LYS A 188 -27.06 -41.44 0.97
C LYS A 188 -26.54 -40.01 1.10
N GLY A 189 -25.24 -39.85 1.35
CA GLY A 189 -24.57 -38.57 1.49
C GLY A 189 -23.92 -38.08 0.21
N VAL A 190 -23.57 -36.80 0.18
CA VAL A 190 -22.69 -36.18 -0.81
C VAL A 190 -21.55 -35.55 -0.04
N ASN A 191 -20.34 -36.10 -0.16
CA ASN A 191 -19.23 -35.72 0.71
C ASN A 191 -18.53 -34.45 0.21
N ALA A 192 -18.79 -33.33 0.88
CA ALA A 192 -18.11 -32.07 0.58
C ALA A 192 -16.60 -32.14 0.84
N LEU A 193 -16.14 -32.96 1.80
CA LEU A 193 -14.71 -33.11 2.09
C LEU A 193 -13.98 -33.81 0.93
N ASP A 194 -14.62 -34.78 0.28
CA ASP A 194 -14.02 -35.42 -0.90
C ASP A 194 -13.84 -34.41 -2.03
N ALA A 195 -14.80 -33.50 -2.23
CA ALA A 195 -14.68 -32.44 -3.23
C ALA A 195 -13.52 -31.48 -2.93
N VAL A 196 -13.30 -31.13 -1.65
CA VAL A 196 -12.12 -30.37 -1.22
C VAL A 196 -10.84 -31.12 -1.58
N ILE A 197 -10.72 -32.40 -1.19
CA ILE A 197 -9.52 -33.21 -1.47
C ILE A 197 -9.25 -33.29 -2.98
N GLN A 198 -10.28 -33.52 -3.80
CA GLN A 198 -10.13 -33.57 -5.25
C GLN A 198 -9.69 -32.23 -5.85
N THR A 199 -10.11 -31.11 -5.27
CA THR A 199 -9.66 -29.78 -5.69
C THR A 199 -8.16 -29.61 -5.48
N PHE A 200 -7.64 -29.99 -4.31
CA PHE A 200 -6.19 -29.93 -4.05
C PHE A 200 -5.39 -30.86 -4.98
N ASN A 201 -5.89 -32.06 -5.25
CA ASN A 201 -5.27 -32.98 -6.21
C ASN A 201 -5.24 -32.37 -7.62
N GLY A 202 -6.36 -31.77 -8.06
CA GLY A 202 -6.48 -31.10 -9.35
C GLY A 202 -5.56 -29.89 -9.47
N MET A 203 -5.50 -29.04 -8.45
CA MET A 203 -4.59 -27.90 -8.41
C MET A 203 -3.11 -28.33 -8.47
N ASN A 204 -2.75 -29.41 -7.77
CA ASN A 204 -1.40 -29.96 -7.83
C ASN A 204 -1.05 -30.46 -9.25
N ALA A 205 -1.99 -31.17 -9.91
CA ALA A 205 -1.80 -31.62 -11.28
C ALA A 205 -1.72 -30.46 -12.29
N LEU A 206 -2.55 -29.42 -12.11
CA LEU A 206 -2.61 -28.25 -12.99
C LEU A 206 -1.27 -27.49 -13.07
N ARG A 207 -0.47 -27.50 -12.00
CA ARG A 207 0.85 -26.83 -11.98
C ARG A 207 1.80 -27.28 -13.09
N GLN A 208 1.64 -28.51 -13.62
CA GLN A 208 2.46 -29.00 -14.74
C GLN A 208 2.07 -28.42 -16.11
N HIS A 209 0.94 -27.70 -16.18
CA HIS A 209 0.33 -27.26 -17.43
C HIS A 209 0.16 -25.74 -17.54
N ILE A 210 0.39 -25.00 -16.45
CA ILE A 210 0.46 -23.54 -16.47
C ILE A 210 1.89 -23.13 -16.81
N LYS A 211 2.04 -22.18 -17.74
CA LYS A 211 3.33 -21.57 -18.08
C LYS A 211 3.50 -20.29 -17.26
N ASP A 212 4.73 -20.06 -16.82
CA ASP A 212 5.15 -18.78 -16.23
C ASP A 212 5.01 -17.62 -17.22
#